data_AF-A0A5B0VMV3-F1
#
_entry.id   AF-A0A5B0VMV3-F1
#
_cell.length_a   1.000
_cell.length_b   1.000
_cell.length_c   1.000
_cell.angle_alpha   90.00
_cell.angle_beta   90.00
_cell.angle_gamma   90.00
#
_symmetry.space_group_name_H-M   'P 1'
#
loop_
_entity.id
_entity.type
_entity.pdbx_description
1 polymer ?
#
loop_
_entity_poly.entity_id
_entity_poly.type
_entity_poly.pdbx_seq_one_letter_code
_entity_poly.pdbx_strand_id
1 'polypeptide(L)' 'REEGKVETARALLRHGVSLDIIVTSTGLSRDKIEALKH' A
#
# COMPACT_ATOMS: atom_id res chain seq x y z
N ARG A 1 1.10 14.92 0.13
CA ARG A 1 2.33 14.21 -0.28
C ARG A 1 1.97 12.76 -0.56
N GLU A 2 2.02 12.34 -1.81
CA GLU A 2 1.67 10.98 -2.20
C GLU A 2 2.72 9.95 -1.74
N GLU A 3 3.98 10.37 -1.61
CA GLU A 3 5.09 9.59 -1.04
C GLU A 3 4.76 8.96 0.32
N GLY A 4 4.15 9.70 1.25
CA GLY A 4 3.82 9.17 2.58
C GLY A 4 2.77 8.04 2.53
N LYS A 5 1.87 8.06 1.54
CA LYS A 5 0.90 6.98 1.32
C LYS A 5 1.59 5.73 0.79
N VAL A 6 2.56 5.91 -0.12
CA VAL A 6 3.34 4.81 -0.69
C VAL A 6 4.23 4.16 0.38
N GLU A 7 4.86 4.95 1.24
CA GLU A 7 5.68 4.47 2.36
C GLU A 7 4.84 3.66 3.34
N THR A 8 3.66 4.17 3.70
CA THR A 8 2.68 3.48 4.55
C THR A 8 2.22 2.17 3.89
N ALA A 9 1.87 2.19 2.60
CA ALA A 9 1.45 0.99 1.87
C ALA A 9 2.56 -0.08 1.84
N ARG A 10 3.81 0.33 1.60
CA ARG A 10 4.98 -0.57 1.60
C ARG A 10 5.25 -1.17 2.98
N ALA A 11 5.09 -0.39 4.04
CA ALA A 11 5.21 -0.91 5.41
C ALA A 11 4.12 -1.96 5.70
N LEU A 12 2.86 -1.64 5.42
CA LEU A 12 1.74 -2.57 5.64
C LEU A 12 1.89 -3.86 4.83
N LEU A 13 2.32 -3.78 3.56
CA LEU A 13 2.62 -4.95 2.74
C LEU A 13 3.70 -5.84 3.38
N ARG A 14 4.78 -5.26 3.90
CA ARG A 14 5.85 -6.01 4.58
C ARG A 14 5.38 -6.70 5.85
N HIS A 15 4.39 -6.14 6.53
CA HIS A 15 3.75 -6.76 7.70
C HIS A 15 2.72 -7.84 7.34
N GLY A 16 2.54 -8.15 6.05
CA GLY A 16 1.58 -9.18 5.60
C GLY A 16 0.12 -8.71 5.65
N VAL A 17 -0.11 -7.40 5.73
CA VAL A 17 -1.46 -6.84 5.72
C VAL A 17 -2.10 -7.07 4.35
N SER A 18 -3.38 -7.43 4.35
CA SER A 18 -4.14 -7.67 3.12
C SER A 18 -4.26 -6.42 2.26
N LEU A 19 -4.16 -6.60 0.93
CA LEU A 19 -4.27 -5.52 -0.05
C LEU A 19 -5.51 -4.64 0.14
N ASP A 20 -6.65 -5.23 0.49
CA ASP A 20 -7.93 -4.52 0.70
C ASP A 20 -7.86 -3.50 1.87
N ILE A 21 -7.20 -3.89 2.96
CA ILE A 21 -6.92 -3.01 4.11
C ILE A 21 -5.99 -1.87 3.69
N ILE A 22 -4.97 -2.17 2.89
CA ILE A 22 -3.98 -1.18 2.44
C ILE A 22 -4.62 -0.17 1.48
N VAL A 23 -5.44 -0.64 0.54
CA VAL A 23 -6.23 0.22 -0.36
C VAL A 23 -7.12 1.15 0.46
N THR A 24 -7.87 0.59 1.41
CA THR A 24 -8.76 1.36 2.29
C THR A 24 -8.00 2.39 3.13
N SER A 25 -6.86 2.00 3.70
CA SER A 25 -6.09 2.85 4.63
C SER A 25 -5.30 3.95 3.93
N THR A 26 -4.83 3.71 2.70
CA THR A 26 -3.94 4.65 1.98
C THR A 26 -4.68 5.42 0.89
N GLY A 27 -5.84 4.91 0.45
CA GLY A 27 -6.59 5.42 -0.70
C GLY A 27 -5.85 5.22 -2.02
N LEU A 28 -4.84 4.34 -2.06
CA LEU A 28 -4.12 4.00 -3.28
C LEU A 28 -4.84 2.88 -4.02
N SER A 29 -4.81 2.93 -5.34
CA SER A 29 -5.32 1.84 -6.19
C SER A 29 -4.55 0.56 -5.94
N ARG A 30 -5.25 -0.59 -6.06
CA ARG A 30 -4.65 -1.91 -5.91
C ARG A 30 -3.42 -2.10 -6.80
N ASP A 31 -3.50 -1.69 -8.06
CA ASP A 31 -2.42 -1.76 -9.05
C ASP A 31 -1.13 -1.10 -8.54
N LYS A 32 -1.27 0.09 -7.95
CA LYS A 32 -0.16 0.87 -7.39
C LYS A 32 0.47 0.19 -6.18
N ILE A 33 -0.32 -0.54 -5.40
CA ILE A 33 0.17 -1.31 -4.25
C ILE A 33 0.82 -2.62 -4.72
N GLU A 34 0.28 -3.29 -5.74
CA GLU A 34 0.89 -4.50 -6.33
C GLU A 34 2.25 -4.20 -6.96
N ALA A 35 2.41 -3.04 -7.60
CA ALA A 35 3.70 -2.58 -8.08
C ALA A 35 4.77 -2.43 -6.97
N LEU A 36 4.36 -2.29 -5.70
CA LEU A 36 5.28 -2.19 -4.54
C LEU A 36 5.76 -3.54 -4.03
N LYS A 37 5.17 -4.66 -4.47
CA LYS A 37 5.60 -6.02 -4.09
C LYS A 37 6.92 -6.45 -4.76
N HIS A 38 7.35 -5.74 -5.81
CA HIS A 38 8.63 -5.96 -6.49
C HIS A 38 9.81 -5.35 -5.73
#